data_AF-A0A392PDD3-F1
#
_entry.id   AF-A0A392PDD3-F1
#
_cell.length_a   1.000
_cell.length_b   1.000
_cell.length_c   1.000
_cell.angle_alpha   90.00
_cell.angle_beta   90.00
_cell.angle_gamma   90.00
#
_symmetry.space_group_name_H-M   'P 1'
#
loop_
_entity.id
_entity.type
_entity.pdbx_description
1 polymer ?
#
loop_
_entity_poly.entity_id
_entity_poly.type
_entity_poly.pdbx_seq_one_letter_code
_entity_poly.pdbx_strand_id
1 'polypeptide(L)'
;ELELFHKLKAEKLSEGKEVSGDEIVRPRVPLEACLANFSAPEEIHDFYSTALQTKTTALKSAGLTSFPDYLVLHMRKFVMEEGWVPKKLDVYVDVPDIIDISHMRSKGHQPGEELLPDGGT
;
A
#
# COMPACT_ATOMS: atom_id res chain seq x y z
N GLU A 1 -12.21 9.65 16.36
CA GLU A 1 -13.54 9.15 15.92
C GLU A 1 -13.57 7.64 15.72
N LEU A 2 -12.72 7.07 14.86
CA LEU A 2 -12.69 5.61 14.61
C LEU A 2 -12.48 4.76 15.88
N GLU A 3 -11.53 5.17 16.73
CA GLU A 3 -11.27 4.46 18.00
C GLU A 3 -12.46 4.54 18.97
N LEU A 4 -13.18 5.66 18.97
CA LEU A 4 -14.39 5.84 19.77
C LEU A 4 -15.53 4.97 19.23
N PHE A 5 -15.66 4.87 17.91
CA PHE A 5 -16.59 3.97 17.25
C PHE A 5 -16.28 2.49 17.58
N HIS A 6 -15.01 2.09 17.59
CA HIS A 6 -14.63 0.73 17.96
C HIS A 6 -14.98 0.41 19.43
N LYS A 7 -14.77 1.35 20.35
CA LYS A 7 -15.18 1.21 21.75
C LYS A 7 -16.70 1.09 21.89
N LEU A 8 -17.46 2.01 21.26
CA LEU A 8 -18.93 2.00 21.27
C LEU A 8 -19.49 0.69 20.67
N LYS A 9 -18.91 0.21 19.57
CA LYS A 9 -19.30 -1.03 18.92
C LYS A 9 -19.05 -2.24 19.83
N ALA A 10 -17.92 -2.29 20.53
CA ALA A 10 -17.62 -3.34 21.48
C ALA A 10 -18.59 -3.35 22.67
N GLU A 11 -18.92 -2.17 23.21
CA GLU A 11 -19.91 -2.00 24.29
C GLU A 11 -21.32 -2.45 23.86
N LYS A 12 -21.83 -1.94 22.73
CA LYS A 12 -23.15 -2.35 22.21
C LYS A 12 -23.24 -3.85 21.91
N LEU A 13 -22.16 -4.44 21.37
CA LEU A 13 -22.08 -5.88 21.14
C LEU A 13 -22.15 -6.68 22.45
N SER A 14 -21.52 -6.20 23.52
CA SER A 14 -21.60 -6.83 24.85
C SER A 14 -23.00 -6.76 25.47
N GLU A 15 -23.80 -5.76 25.08
CA GLU A 15 -25.21 -5.61 25.46
C GLU A 15 -26.18 -6.35 24.51
N GLY A 16 -25.68 -7.08 23.51
CA GLY A 16 -26.50 -7.78 22.51
C GLY A 16 -27.24 -6.85 21.53
N LYS A 17 -26.84 -5.59 21.42
CA LYS A 17 -27.41 -4.61 20.48
C LYS A 17 -26.49 -4.45 19.27
N GLU A 18 -27.08 -4.45 18.08
CA GLU A 18 -26.34 -4.10 16.86
C GLU A 18 -26.20 -2.58 16.69
N VAL A 19 -25.10 -2.17 16.06
CA VAL A 19 -24.86 -0.78 15.66
C VAL A 19 -25.57 -0.54 14.32
N SER A 20 -26.39 0.50 14.23
CA SER A 20 -27.09 0.86 13.00
C SER A 20 -26.09 1.28 11.90
N GLY A 21 -26.47 1.08 10.63
CA GLY A 21 -25.61 1.41 9.49
C GLY A 21 -25.20 2.88 9.40
N ASP A 22 -26.05 3.78 9.91
CA ASP A 22 -25.84 5.23 9.92
C ASP A 22 -24.81 5.68 10.98
N GLU A 23 -24.56 4.86 12.01
CA GLU A 23 -23.56 5.12 13.05
C GLU A 23 -22.16 4.60 12.66
N ILE A 24 -22.01 3.92 11.50
CA ILE A 24 -20.74 3.33 11.08
C ILE A 24 -19.76 4.40 10.63
N VAL A 25 -18.71 4.58 11.41
CA VAL A 25 -17.56 5.42 11.05
C VAL A 25 -16.61 4.62 10.16
N ARG A 26 -16.43 5.08 8.92
CA ARG A 26 -15.48 4.49 7.97
C ARG A 26 -14.17 5.28 8.00
N PRO A 27 -13.01 4.60 8.09
CA PRO A 27 -11.72 5.26 7.91
C PRO A 27 -11.67 5.98 6.57
N ARG A 28 -11.08 7.17 6.57
CA ARG A 28 -10.79 7.95 5.36
C ARG A 28 -9.31 7.88 5.07
N VAL A 29 -8.96 7.53 3.84
CA VAL A 29 -7.57 7.42 3.39
C VAL A 29 -7.35 8.37 2.21
N PRO A 30 -6.45 9.37 2.32
CA PRO A 30 -6.10 10.21 1.18
C PRO A 30 -5.49 9.38 0.06
N LEU A 31 -5.88 9.61 -1.19
CA LEU A 31 -5.26 8.95 -2.35
C LEU A 31 -3.74 9.18 -2.38
N GLU A 32 -3.30 10.38 -2.02
CA GLU A 32 -1.88 10.74 -1.93
C GLU A 32 -1.09 9.80 -1.00
N ALA A 33 -1.69 9.39 0.13
CA ALA A 33 -1.05 8.44 1.03
C ALA A 33 -0.89 7.06 0.38
N CYS A 34 -1.85 6.64 -0.44
CA CYS A 34 -1.75 5.40 -1.21
C CYS A 34 -0.65 5.47 -2.28
N LEU A 35 -0.53 6.61 -2.98
CA LEU A 35 0.49 6.84 -4.00
C LEU A 35 1.89 6.91 -3.38
N ALA A 36 2.05 7.62 -2.27
CA ALA A 36 3.29 7.66 -1.51
C ALA A 36 3.71 6.27 -1.04
N ASN A 37 2.76 5.47 -0.51
CA ASN A 37 3.02 4.09 -0.10
C ASN A 37 3.38 3.18 -1.28
N PHE A 38 2.83 3.42 -2.48
CA PHE A 38 3.20 2.67 -3.69
C PHE A 38 4.67 2.90 -4.08
N SER A 39 5.16 4.14 -3.95
CA SER A 39 6.55 4.49 -4.30
C SER A 39 7.56 4.40 -3.17
N ALA A 40 7.11 4.10 -1.95
CA ALA A 40 7.99 3.93 -0.80
C ALA A 40 8.90 2.70 -0.96
N PRO A 41 10.14 2.74 -0.44
CA PRO A 41 10.98 1.55 -0.35
C PRO A 41 10.32 0.47 0.53
N GLU A 42 10.26 -0.75 0.02
CA GLU A 42 9.86 -1.95 0.75
C GLU A 42 11.06 -2.88 0.96
N GLU A 43 11.14 -3.47 2.15
CA GLU A 43 12.16 -4.46 2.48
C GLU A 43 11.75 -5.84 1.94
N ILE A 44 12.67 -6.48 1.21
CA ILE A 44 12.55 -7.87 0.80
C ILE A 44 13.59 -8.67 1.56
N HIS A 45 13.14 -9.39 2.57
CA HIS A 45 13.97 -10.32 3.33
C HIS A 45 14.30 -11.57 2.50
N ASP A 46 15.37 -12.27 2.90
CA ASP A 46 15.86 -13.50 2.24
C ASP A 46 16.19 -13.36 0.75
N PHE A 47 16.49 -12.15 0.28
CA PHE A 47 16.94 -11.89 -1.09
C PHE A 47 18.38 -12.39 -1.28
N TYR A 48 18.62 -13.21 -2.30
CA TYR A 48 19.98 -13.66 -2.63
C TYR A 48 20.74 -12.59 -3.41
N SER A 49 21.80 -12.03 -2.81
CA SER A 49 22.66 -11.04 -3.46
C SER A 49 23.82 -11.71 -4.18
N THR A 50 23.91 -11.53 -5.50
CA THR A 50 25.02 -12.03 -6.33
C THR A 50 26.35 -11.35 -6.00
N ALA A 51 26.32 -10.10 -5.50
CA ALA A 51 27.53 -9.40 -5.05
C ALA A 51 28.08 -9.99 -3.74
N LEU A 52 27.20 -10.43 -2.83
CA LEU A 52 27.59 -10.98 -1.52
C LEU A 52 27.65 -12.52 -1.50
N GLN A 53 27.14 -13.18 -2.53
CA GLN A 53 27.00 -14.64 -2.63
C GLN A 53 26.24 -15.26 -1.44
N THR A 54 25.28 -14.51 -0.87
CA THR A 54 24.49 -14.94 0.29
C THR A 54 23.13 -14.23 0.34
N LYS A 55 22.24 -14.72 1.22
CA LYS A 55 20.94 -14.08 1.49
C LYS A 55 21.10 -12.86 2.37
N THR A 56 20.37 -11.80 2.03
CA THR A 56 20.33 -10.52 2.74
C THR A 56 18.96 -9.85 2.54
N THR A 57 18.80 -8.64 3.05
CA THR A 57 17.64 -7.79 2.78
C THR A 57 17.91 -6.89 1.57
N ALA A 58 17.01 -6.89 0.60
CA ALA A 58 16.98 -5.92 -0.49
C ALA A 58 15.97 -4.81 -0.21
N LEU A 59 16.22 -3.62 -0.73
CA LEU A 59 15.24 -2.54 -0.78
C LEU A 59 14.70 -2.43 -2.21
N LYS A 60 13.38 -2.56 -2.35
CA LYS A 60 12.69 -2.39 -3.62
C LYS A 60 11.84 -1.13 -3.58
N SER A 61 11.84 -0.37 -4.66
CA SER A 61 10.90 0.74 -4.85
C SER A 61 10.25 0.62 -6.22
N ALA A 62 9.04 1.16 -6.35
CA ALA A 62 8.30 1.19 -7.61
C ALA A 62 8.10 2.63 -8.07
N GLY A 63 8.30 2.85 -9.37
CA GLY A 63 8.11 4.15 -10.01
C GLY A 63 7.64 3.99 -11.44
N LEU A 64 7.22 5.10 -12.04
CA LEU A 64 6.68 5.17 -13.38
C LEU A 64 7.78 5.57 -14.37
N THR A 65 8.04 4.73 -15.38
CA THR A 65 8.99 5.03 -16.46
C THR A 65 8.39 6.00 -17.49
N SER A 66 7.08 5.91 -17.72
CA SER A 66 6.30 6.82 -18.58
C SER A 66 5.01 7.25 -17.87
N PHE A 67 4.37 8.32 -18.36
CA PHE A 67 3.05 8.76 -17.92
C PHE A 67 2.07 8.65 -19.09
N PRO A 68 0.97 7.88 -18.95
CA PRO A 68 -0.02 7.73 -20.02
C PRO A 68 -0.99 8.92 -20.07
N ASP A 69 -1.66 9.11 -21.20
CA ASP A 69 -2.74 10.10 -21.35
C ASP A 69 -3.93 9.80 -20.42
N TYR A 70 -4.17 8.52 -20.14
CA TYR A 70 -5.19 8.04 -19.22
C TYR A 70 -4.58 7.11 -18.20
N LEU A 71 -4.63 7.50 -16.92
CA LEU A 71 -4.17 6.70 -15.80
C LEU A 71 -5.35 6.02 -15.10
N VAL A 72 -5.35 4.68 -15.09
CA VAL A 72 -6.35 3.89 -14.38
C VAL A 72 -5.80 3.45 -13.03
N LEU A 73 -6.48 3.82 -11.95
CA LEU A 73 -6.10 3.47 -10.58
C LEU A 73 -7.03 2.38 -10.03
N HIS A 74 -6.49 1.19 -9.77
CA HIS A 74 -7.23 0.13 -9.09
C HIS A 74 -6.96 0.17 -7.58
N MET A 75 -7.96 0.62 -6.82
CA MET A 75 -7.89 0.63 -5.36
C MET A 75 -8.04 -0.79 -4.80
N ARG A 76 -6.93 -1.36 -4.29
CA ARG A 76 -6.91 -2.69 -3.66
C ARG A 76 -7.57 -2.67 -2.27
N LYS A 77 -8.89 -2.50 -2.23
CA LYS A 77 -9.69 -2.46 -0.99
C LYS A 77 -10.10 -3.85 -0.50
N PHE A 78 -9.21 -4.84 -0.63
CA PHE A 78 -9.45 -6.19 -0.19
C PHE A 78 -8.21 -6.73 0.51
N VAL A 79 -8.40 -7.43 1.62
CA VAL A 79 -7.35 -8.12 2.36
C VAL A 79 -7.75 -9.58 2.55
N MET A 80 -6.75 -10.46 2.61
CA MET A 80 -6.98 -11.86 2.97
C MET A 80 -6.93 -11.97 4.49
N GLU A 81 -8.01 -12.43 5.11
CA GLU A 81 -8.03 -12.75 6.53
C GLU A 81 -7.56 -14.18 6.80
N GLU A 82 -7.50 -14.54 8.09
CA GLU A 82 -7.28 -15.91 8.53
C GLU A 82 -8.28 -16.85 7.86
N GLY A 83 -7.77 -17.94 7.27
CA GLY A 83 -8.58 -18.87 6.46
C GLY A 83 -8.71 -18.50 4.98
N TRP A 84 -7.95 -17.52 4.47
CA TRP A 84 -7.91 -17.14 3.04
C TRP A 84 -9.23 -16.60 2.48
N VAL A 85 -10.07 -16.04 3.35
CA VAL A 85 -11.33 -15.41 2.95
C VAL A 85 -11.07 -13.94 2.60
N PRO A 86 -11.43 -13.47 1.38
CA PRO A 86 -11.25 -12.08 1.01
C PRO A 86 -12.24 -11.19 1.76
N LYS A 87 -11.72 -10.23 2.52
CA LYS A 87 -12.51 -9.22 3.21
C LYS A 87 -12.40 -7.88 2.52
N LYS A 88 -13.55 -7.26 2.25
CA LYS A 88 -13.62 -5.88 1.75
C LYS A 88 -13.21 -4.91 2.84
N LEU A 89 -12.27 -4.03 2.53
CA LEU A 89 -11.93 -2.89 3.36
C LEU A 89 -13.03 -1.82 3.23
N ASP A 90 -13.81 -1.64 4.31
CA ASP A 90 -14.88 -0.65 4.37
C ASP A 90 -14.33 0.75 4.68
N VAL A 91 -13.66 1.34 3.69
CA VAL A 91 -12.95 2.62 3.79
C VAL A 91 -13.36 3.58 2.67
N TYR A 92 -13.43 4.87 3.02
CA TYR A 92 -13.46 5.93 2.03
C TYR A 92 -12.04 6.26 1.58
N VAL A 93 -11.90 6.55 0.28
CA VAL A 93 -10.65 7.08 -0.25
C VAL A 93 -10.94 8.48 -0.75
N ASP A 94 -10.19 9.44 -0.26
CA ASP A 94 -10.33 10.85 -0.59
C ASP A 94 -9.50 11.11 -1.84
N VAL A 95 -10.19 11.25 -2.97
CA VAL A 95 -9.58 11.47 -4.29
C VAL A 95 -9.79 12.93 -4.67
N PRO A 96 -8.72 13.73 -4.80
CA PRO A 96 -8.84 15.09 -5.31
C PRO A 96 -9.08 15.08 -6.83
N ASP A 97 -9.67 16.16 -7.35
CA ASP A 97 -9.92 16.31 -8.79
C ASP A 97 -8.61 16.41 -9.61
N ILE A 98 -7.53 16.88 -8.97
CA ILE A 98 -6.20 17.04 -9.57
C ILE A 98 -5.19 16.34 -8.67
N ILE A 99 -4.34 15.51 -9.27
CA ILE A 99 -3.22 14.82 -8.62
C ILE A 99 -1.90 15.19 -9.30
N ASP A 100 -0.82 15.35 -8.52
CA ASP A 100 0.54 15.49 -9.04
C ASP A 100 1.37 14.23 -8.71
N ILE A 101 1.60 13.42 -9.74
CA ILE A 101 2.37 12.17 -9.64
C ILE A 101 3.78 12.31 -10.21
N SER A 102 4.24 13.53 -10.48
CA SER A 102 5.55 13.79 -11.10
C SER A 102 6.70 13.21 -10.25
N HIS A 103 6.52 13.21 -8.93
CA HIS A 103 7.47 12.67 -7.96
C HIS A 103 7.66 11.14 -8.08
N MET A 104 6.70 10.42 -8.67
CA MET A 104 6.77 8.96 -8.85
C MET A 104 7.58 8.54 -10.09
N ARG A 105 8.14 9.49 -10.85
CA ARG A 105 8.93 9.18 -12.04
C ARG A 105 10.21 8.43 -11.67
N SER A 106 10.34 7.22 -12.22
CA SER A 106 11.58 6.45 -12.12
C SER A 106 12.69 7.16 -12.89
N LYS A 107 13.88 7.23 -12.29
CA LYS A 107 15.06 7.82 -12.91
C LYS A 107 15.90 6.78 -13.66
N GLY A 108 15.59 5.49 -13.52
CA GLY A 108 16.43 4.40 -14.00
C GLY A 108 17.79 4.38 -13.30
N HIS A 109 18.75 3.67 -13.88
CA HIS A 109 20.12 3.61 -13.37
C HIS A 109 20.77 5.00 -13.33
N GLN A 110 21.32 5.38 -12.18
CA GLN A 110 21.93 6.69 -11.96
C GLN A 110 23.47 6.64 -12.04
N PRO A 111 24.13 7.74 -12.43
CA PRO A 111 25.59 7.85 -12.33
C PRO A 111 26.07 7.60 -10.89
N GLY A 112 27.04 6.69 -10.74
CA GLY A 112 27.59 6.31 -9.44
C GLY A 112 26.92 5.11 -8.78
N GLU A 113 25.82 4.60 -9.35
CA GLU A 113 25.30 3.28 -8.97
C GLU A 113 26.12 2.17 -9.64
N GLU A 114 26.21 1.01 -8.99
CA GLU A 114 26.82 -0.20 -9.55
C GLU A 114 25.73 -1.26 -9.71
N LEU A 115 25.67 -1.91 -10.88
CA LEU A 115 24.73 -3.00 -11.10
C LEU A 115 25.17 -4.23 -10.30
N LEU A 116 24.19 -4.96 -9.75
CA LEU A 116 24.47 -6.27 -9.19
C LEU A 116 25.04 -7.18 -10.29
N PRO A 117 26.06 -8.00 -10.00
CA PRO A 117 26.61 -8.94 -10.97
C PRO A 117 25.52 -9.87 -11.51
N ASP A 118 25.55 -10.14 -12.81
CA ASP A 118 24.74 -11.20 -13.39
C ASP A 118 25.13 -12.52 -12.72
N GLY A 119 24.15 -13.24 -12.17
CA GLY A 119 24.37 -14.59 -11.66
C GLY A 119 24.71 -15.48 -12.83
N GLY A 120 26.01 -15.70 -13.07
CA GLY A 120 26.50 -16.53 -14.17
C GLY A 120 25.82 -17.90 -14.17
N THR A 121 25.44 -18.36 -15.37
CA THR A 121 24.98 -19.73 -15.67
C THR A 121 25.99 -20.77 -15.24
#